data_AF-A6TBY0-F1
#
_entry.id   AF-A6TBY0-F1
#
_cell.length_a   1.000
_cell.length_b   1.000
_cell.length_c   1.000
_cell.angle_alpha   90.00
_cell.angle_beta   90.00
_cell.angle_gamma   90.00
#
_symmetry.space_group_name_H-M   'P 1'
#
loop_
_entity.id
_entity.type
_entity.pdbx_description
1 polymer ?
#
loop_
_entity_poly.entity_id
_entity_poly.type
_entity_poly.pdbx_seq_one_letter_code
_entity_poly.pdbx_strand_id
1 'polypeptide(L)'
;MRELDREFGQLTEETCRTVIDIMEMYHALHVSWTNLKDAAGIDERRVTFLGFDAATEARYLGYVRFMVNVEGRYSHFDAGTHGFNSQTPMWEKYQRMLSVWHACPRQYHLSSNEINQIINA
;
A
#
# COMPACT_ATOMS: atom_id res chain seq x y z
N MET A 1 8.80 33.41 -1.80
CA MET A 1 9.19 32.04 -2.21
C MET A 1 8.12 30.99 -1.84
N ARG A 2 7.39 31.10 -0.71
CA ARG A 2 6.34 30.13 -0.30
C ARG A 2 4.98 30.22 -1.03
N GLU A 3 4.77 31.23 -1.87
CA GLU A 3 3.49 31.39 -2.61
C GLU A 3 3.43 30.53 -3.87
N LEU A 4 4.58 30.17 -4.47
CA LEU A 4 4.64 29.26 -5.62
C LEU A 4 4.35 27.81 -5.21
N ASP A 5 4.74 27.41 -3.98
CA ASP A 5 4.46 26.08 -3.44
C ASP A 5 2.94 25.83 -3.24
N ARG A 6 2.11 26.88 -3.28
CA ARG A 6 0.65 26.73 -3.23
C ARG A 6 0.07 26.25 -4.56
N GLU A 7 0.69 26.58 -5.68
CA GLU A 7 0.24 26.15 -7.02
C GLU A 7 0.99 24.92 -7.52
N PHE A 8 2.23 24.71 -7.07
CA PHE A 8 3.05 23.55 -7.43
C PHE A 8 3.21 22.61 -6.24
N GLY A 9 2.47 21.50 -6.26
CA GLY A 9 2.59 20.45 -5.25
C GLY A 9 3.95 19.76 -5.29
N GLN A 10 4.52 19.46 -4.12
CA GLN A 10 5.72 18.64 -3.98
C GLN A 10 5.40 17.32 -3.27
N LEU A 11 5.98 16.24 -3.80
CA LEU A 11 6.13 14.95 -3.14
C LEU A 11 7.62 14.64 -3.08
N THR A 12 8.18 14.43 -1.89
CA THR A 12 9.61 14.16 -1.75
C THR A 12 9.93 12.77 -2.28
N GLU A 13 11.17 12.57 -2.71
CA GLU A 13 11.63 11.26 -3.18
C GLU A 13 11.44 10.17 -2.11
N GLU A 14 11.71 10.50 -0.84
CA GLU A 14 11.49 9.60 0.28
C GLU A 14 10.02 9.17 0.38
N THR A 15 9.08 10.12 0.32
CA THR A 15 7.65 9.80 0.34
C THR A 15 7.24 8.97 -0.87
N CYS A 16 7.75 9.27 -2.07
CA CYS A 16 7.51 8.46 -3.27
C CYS A 16 7.98 7.01 -3.07
N ARG A 17 9.18 6.82 -2.50
CA ARG A 17 9.74 5.51 -2.20
C ARG A 17 8.88 4.78 -1.17
N THR A 18 8.44 5.45 -0.11
CA THR A 18 7.53 4.86 0.89
C THR A 18 6.22 4.40 0.26
N VAL A 19 5.59 5.19 -0.61
CA VAL A 19 4.35 4.77 -1.29
C VAL A 19 4.58 3.53 -2.16
N ILE A 20 5.68 3.47 -2.91
CA ILE A 20 6.05 2.29 -3.71
C ILE A 20 6.28 1.07 -2.80
N ASP A 21 6.97 1.25 -1.68
CA ASP A 21 7.27 0.20 -0.72
C ASP A 21 5.99 -0.37 -0.08
N ILE A 22 4.99 0.48 0.18
CA ILE A 22 3.66 0.04 0.62
C ILE A 22 2.98 -0.81 -0.46
N MET A 23 3.01 -0.37 -1.72
CA MET A 23 2.45 -1.14 -2.83
C MET A 23 3.16 -2.50 -2.95
N GLU A 24 4.49 -2.52 -2.83
CA GLU A 24 5.27 -3.76 -2.89
C GLU A 24 4.97 -4.71 -1.73
N MET A 25 4.83 -4.19 -0.50
CA MET A 25 4.40 -4.98 0.65
C MET A 25 3.05 -5.66 0.38
N TYR A 26 2.08 -4.93 -0.16
CA TYR A 26 0.78 -5.50 -0.51
C TYR A 26 0.85 -6.53 -1.64
N HIS A 27 1.73 -6.32 -2.63
CA HIS A 27 1.99 -7.33 -3.65
C HIS A 27 2.52 -8.61 -3.01
N ALA A 28 3.51 -8.49 -2.12
CA ALA A 28 4.10 -9.62 -1.42
C ALA A 28 3.10 -10.34 -0.50
N LEU A 29 2.24 -9.60 0.22
CA LEU A 29 1.17 -10.14 1.05
C LEU A 29 0.18 -10.96 0.20
N HIS A 30 -0.31 -10.39 -0.90
CA HIS A 30 -1.27 -11.07 -1.78
C HIS A 30 -0.67 -12.34 -2.40
N VAL A 31 0.55 -12.24 -2.95
CA VAL A 31 1.25 -13.42 -3.52
C VAL A 31 1.48 -14.49 -2.46
N SER A 32 1.91 -14.10 -1.26
CA SER A 32 2.14 -15.06 -0.17
C SER A 32 0.84 -15.73 0.27
N TRP A 33 -0.24 -14.97 0.42
CA TRP A 33 -1.56 -15.47 0.76
C TRP A 33 -2.12 -16.44 -0.28
N THR A 34 -2.02 -16.12 -1.58
CA THR A 34 -2.47 -17.04 -2.65
C THR A 34 -1.72 -18.37 -2.70
N ASN A 35 -0.50 -18.41 -2.17
CA ASN A 35 0.34 -19.61 -2.12
C ASN A 35 0.18 -20.43 -0.84
N LEU A 36 -0.63 -19.96 0.12
CA LEU A 36 -0.90 -20.74 1.33
C LEU A 36 -1.71 -21.99 0.99
N LYS A 37 -1.30 -23.14 1.54
CA LYS A 37 -2.08 -24.39 1.45
C LYS A 37 -3.40 -24.29 2.21
N ASP A 38 -3.40 -23.50 3.28
CA ASP A 38 -4.57 -23.20 4.08
C ASP A 38 -4.54 -21.71 4.45
N ALA A 39 -5.47 -20.96 3.86
CA ALA A 39 -5.67 -19.53 4.10
C ALA A 39 -6.83 -19.27 5.07
N ALA A 40 -7.37 -20.30 5.73
CA ALA A 40 -8.50 -20.17 6.64
C ALA A 40 -8.23 -19.10 7.70
N GLY A 41 -9.12 -18.11 7.78
CA GLY A 41 -9.06 -17.02 8.76
C GLY A 41 -8.39 -15.72 8.27
N ILE A 42 -7.80 -15.68 7.07
CA ILE A 42 -7.31 -14.45 6.45
C ILE A 42 -8.22 -14.06 5.29
N ASP A 43 -9.05 -13.05 5.52
CA ASP A 43 -9.90 -12.43 4.50
C ASP A 43 -9.02 -11.73 3.44
N GLU A 44 -9.27 -12.02 2.17
CA GLU A 44 -8.60 -11.41 1.01
C GLU A 44 -8.58 -9.89 1.09
N ARG A 45 -9.68 -9.27 1.55
CA ARG A 45 -9.79 -7.82 1.69
C ARG A 45 -8.72 -7.23 2.61
N ARG A 46 -8.16 -8.01 3.54
CA ARG A 46 -7.09 -7.56 4.44
C ARG A 46 -5.71 -7.58 3.79
N VAL A 47 -5.53 -8.38 2.75
CA VAL A 47 -4.29 -8.47 1.95
C VAL A 47 -4.39 -7.73 0.62
N THR A 48 -5.50 -7.03 0.37
CA THR A 48 -5.69 -6.14 -0.79
C THR A 48 -5.35 -4.70 -0.43
N PHE A 49 -4.60 -4.03 -1.31
CA PHE A 49 -4.26 -2.62 -1.16
C PHE A 49 -5.48 -1.73 -1.43
N LEU A 50 -5.91 -0.99 -0.41
CA LEU A 50 -7.10 -0.11 -0.50
C LEU A 50 -6.77 1.31 -0.99
N GLY A 51 -5.49 1.68 -0.99
CA GLY A 51 -5.02 3.02 -1.33
C GLY A 51 -5.09 4.02 -0.18
N PHE A 52 -5.37 5.28 -0.50
CA PHE A 52 -5.25 6.41 0.42
C PHE A 52 -6.50 7.29 0.41
N ASP A 53 -6.71 8.06 1.48
CA ASP A 53 -7.87 8.91 1.61
C ASP A 53 -7.81 10.12 0.67
N ALA A 54 -8.83 10.31 -0.15
CA ALA A 54 -8.89 11.46 -1.05
C ALA A 54 -9.00 12.81 -0.32
N ALA A 55 -9.55 12.85 0.90
CA ALA A 55 -9.75 14.10 1.62
C ALA A 55 -8.47 14.60 2.33
N THR A 56 -7.71 13.70 2.94
CA THR A 56 -6.54 14.05 3.77
C THR A 56 -5.19 13.60 3.18
N GLU A 57 -5.20 12.63 2.27
CA GLU A 57 -4.00 11.97 1.72
C GLU A 57 -3.94 12.09 0.18
N ALA A 58 -4.58 13.10 -0.39
CA ALA A 58 -4.77 13.29 -1.83
C ALA A 58 -3.48 13.15 -2.66
N ARG A 59 -2.34 13.61 -2.14
CA ARG A 59 -1.04 13.50 -2.82
C ARG A 59 -0.58 12.06 -2.97
N TYR A 60 -0.77 11.23 -1.95
CA TYR A 60 -0.40 9.82 -1.98
C TYR A 60 -1.31 9.05 -2.92
N LEU A 61 -2.62 9.34 -2.87
CA LEU A 61 -3.61 8.79 -3.81
C LEU A 61 -3.27 9.15 -5.27
N GLY A 62 -2.93 10.42 -5.52
CA GLY A 62 -2.52 10.89 -6.84
C GLY A 62 -1.29 10.14 -7.36
N TYR A 63 -0.31 9.91 -6.49
CA TYR A 63 0.91 9.18 -6.84
C TYR A 63 0.64 7.69 -7.13
N VAL A 64 -0.21 7.02 -6.35
CA VAL A 64 -0.67 5.65 -6.64
C VAL A 64 -1.31 5.58 -8.03
N ARG A 65 -2.23 6.49 -8.33
CA ARG A 65 -2.90 6.54 -9.64
C ARG A 65 -1.93 6.81 -10.78
N PHE A 66 -0.92 7.66 -10.57
CA PHE A 66 0.14 7.88 -11.53
C PHE A 66 0.94 6.59 -11.80
N MET A 67 1.37 5.91 -10.74
CA MET A 67 2.12 4.65 -10.85
C MET A 67 1.34 3.54 -11.58
N VAL A 68 0.03 3.45 -11.34
CA VAL A 68 -0.81 2.42 -11.97
C VAL A 68 -1.22 2.80 -13.40
N ASN A 69 -1.76 4.00 -13.59
CA ASN A 69 -2.40 4.36 -14.86
C ASN A 69 -1.44 4.95 -15.90
N VAL A 70 -0.33 5.55 -15.47
CA VAL A 70 0.64 6.19 -16.36
C VAL A 70 1.88 5.32 -16.53
N GLU A 71 2.50 4.90 -15.42
CA GLU A 71 3.71 4.05 -15.45
C GLU A 71 3.39 2.56 -15.70
N GLY A 72 2.12 2.15 -15.57
CA GLY A 72 1.69 0.78 -15.82
C GLY A 72 2.18 -0.25 -14.79
N ARG A 73 2.60 0.18 -13.60
CA ARG A 73 3.05 -0.71 -12.52
C ARG A 73 1.89 -1.13 -11.62
N TYR A 74 1.95 -2.34 -11.08
CA TYR A 74 0.89 -2.89 -10.21
C TYR A 74 -0.51 -2.87 -10.84
N SER A 75 -0.60 -3.02 -12.18
CA SER A 75 -1.88 -2.99 -12.91
C SER A 75 -2.82 -4.14 -12.55
N HIS A 76 -2.32 -5.17 -11.88
CA HIS A 76 -3.11 -6.28 -11.34
C HIS A 76 -3.78 -5.96 -10.00
N PHE A 77 -3.50 -4.81 -9.39
CA PHE A 77 -4.18 -4.42 -8.16
C PHE A 77 -5.65 -4.10 -8.42
N ASP A 78 -6.53 -4.56 -7.54
CA ASP A 78 -7.92 -4.15 -7.53
C ASP A 78 -8.02 -2.68 -7.09
N ALA A 79 -8.41 -1.82 -8.04
CA ALA A 79 -8.61 -0.40 -7.77
C ALA A 79 -9.87 -0.12 -6.94
N GLY A 80 -10.74 -1.12 -6.74
CA GLY A 80 -12.02 -0.97 -6.09
C GLY A 80 -12.96 -0.01 -6.83
N THR A 81 -14.09 0.30 -6.21
CA THR A 81 -15.14 1.14 -6.83
C THR A 81 -14.77 2.63 -6.93
N HIS A 82 -13.75 3.08 -6.19
CA HIS A 82 -13.35 4.49 -6.12
C HIS A 82 -11.90 4.74 -6.56
N GLY A 83 -11.26 3.78 -7.24
CA GLY A 83 -9.93 3.94 -7.81
C GLY A 83 -8.86 4.25 -6.77
N PHE A 84 -8.66 3.34 -5.82
CA PHE A 84 -7.73 3.42 -4.69
C PHE A 84 -8.05 4.51 -3.64
N ASN A 85 -9.26 5.06 -3.64
CA ASN A 85 -9.69 5.94 -2.54
C ASN A 85 -10.17 5.08 -1.36
N SER A 86 -9.37 5.02 -0.29
CA SER A 86 -9.68 4.24 0.91
C SER A 86 -10.81 4.82 1.76
N GLN A 87 -11.17 6.10 1.54
CA GLN A 87 -12.17 6.87 2.30
C GLN A 87 -11.86 7.00 3.81
N THR A 88 -10.65 6.64 4.22
CA THR A 88 -10.15 6.74 5.60
C THR A 88 -8.63 6.86 5.59
N PRO A 89 -8.00 7.67 6.45
CA PRO A 89 -6.54 7.82 6.44
C PRO A 89 -5.81 6.49 6.68
N MET A 90 -4.82 6.17 5.85
CA MET A 90 -4.11 4.89 5.88
C MET A 90 -2.60 5.02 6.12
N TRP A 91 -2.02 6.21 5.97
CA TRP A 91 -0.57 6.44 6.02
C TRP A 91 0.08 5.86 7.27
N GLU A 92 -0.38 6.25 8.46
CA GLU A 92 0.19 5.79 9.73
C GLU A 92 0.05 4.27 9.91
N LYS A 93 -1.06 3.70 9.45
CA LYS A 93 -1.27 2.25 9.48
C LYS A 93 -0.24 1.55 8.60
N TYR A 94 -0.03 2.03 7.38
CA TYR A 94 0.95 1.44 6.48
C TYR A 94 2.38 1.57 6.99
N GLN A 95 2.73 2.65 7.70
CA GLN A 95 4.06 2.75 8.35
C GLN A 95 4.29 1.63 9.38
N ARG A 96 3.28 1.31 10.19
CA ARG A 96 3.39 0.20 11.16
C ARG A 96 3.50 -1.15 10.46
N MET A 97 2.71 -1.37 9.42
CA MET A 97 2.76 -2.59 8.60
C MET A 97 4.14 -2.78 7.96
N LEU A 98 4.70 -1.73 7.36
CA LEU A 98 6.05 -1.75 6.77
C LEU A 98 7.11 -2.09 7.80
N SER A 99 7.04 -1.54 9.00
CA SER A 99 8.00 -1.84 10.07
C SER A 99 8.03 -3.35 10.40
N VAL A 100 6.85 -3.98 10.48
CA VAL A 100 6.75 -5.43 10.72
C VAL A 100 7.24 -6.23 9.51
N TRP A 101 6.86 -5.83 8.30
CA TRP A 101 7.25 -6.53 7.08
C TRP A 101 8.76 -6.48 6.80
N HIS A 102 9.40 -5.33 7.05
CA HIS A 102 10.86 -5.19 6.95
C HIS A 102 11.61 -5.97 8.03
N ALA A 103 10.96 -6.22 9.18
CA ALA A 103 11.51 -7.05 10.24
C ALA A 103 11.37 -8.56 9.96
N CYS A 104 10.54 -8.98 8.99
CA CYS A 104 10.45 -10.37 8.59
C CYS A 104 11.78 -10.86 7.97
N PRO A 105 12.22 -12.11 8.23
CA PRO A 105 13.45 -12.64 7.64
C PRO A 105 13.42 -12.71 6.11
N ARG A 106 12.21 -12.78 5.53
CA ARG A 106 11.94 -12.73 4.10
C ARG A 106 10.69 -11.90 3.86
N GLN A 107 10.70 -11.12 2.79
CA GLN A 107 9.60 -10.22 2.42
C GLN A 107 8.53 -10.90 1.56
N TYR A 108 8.85 -12.04 0.93
CA TYR A 108 7.94 -12.86 0.12
C TYR A 108 7.86 -14.29 0.64
N HIS A 109 6.85 -15.02 0.17
CA HIS A 109 6.52 -16.38 0.62
C HIS A 109 6.30 -16.43 2.13
N LEU A 110 5.60 -15.40 2.62
CA LEU A 110 5.26 -15.21 4.03
C LEU A 110 4.35 -16.33 4.51
N SER A 111 4.58 -16.78 5.73
CA SER A 111 3.68 -17.68 6.44
C SER A 111 2.37 -16.97 6.84
N SER A 112 1.34 -17.76 7.16
CA SER A 112 0.08 -17.23 7.69
C SER A 112 0.30 -16.40 8.98
N ASN A 113 1.27 -16.77 9.82
CA ASN A 113 1.61 -16.02 11.03
C ASN A 113 2.23 -14.66 10.71
N GLU A 114 3.17 -14.60 9.76
CA GLU A 114 3.80 -13.34 9.34
C GLU A 114 2.79 -12.41 8.68
N ILE A 115 1.94 -12.94 7.79
CA ILE A 115 0.84 -12.15 7.18
C ILE A 115 -0.05 -11.55 8.28
N ASN A 116 -0.47 -12.35 9.26
CA ASN A 116 -1.27 -11.88 10.38
C ASN A 116 -0.55 -10.82 11.23
N GLN A 117 0.75 -10.96 11.48
CA GLN A 117 1.50 -9.94 12.22
C GLN A 117 1.52 -8.61 11.46
N ILE A 118 1.73 -8.65 10.13
CA ILE A 118 1.77 -7.45 9.29
C ILE A 118 0.40 -6.77 9.25
N ILE A 119 -0.68 -7.48 8.94
CA ILE A 119 -2.02 -6.87 8.78
C ILE A 119 -2.68 -6.42 10.09
N ASN A 120 -2.12 -6.78 11.25
CA ASN A 120 -2.58 -6.40 12.58
C ASN A 120 -1.68 -5.36 13.28
N ALA A 121 -0.69 -4.80 12.57
CA ALA A 121 0.24 -3.81 13.11
C ALA A 121 -0.39 -2.43 13.44
#